data_AF-A0A8T5UCR2-F1
#
_entry.id   AF-A0A8T5UCR2-F1
#
_cell.length_a   1.000
_cell.length_b   1.000
_cell.length_c   1.000
_cell.angle_alpha   90.00
_cell.angle_beta   90.00
_cell.angle_gamma   90.00
#
_symmetry.space_group_name_H-M   'P 1'
#
loop_
_entity.id
_entity.type
_entity.pdbx_description
1 polymer ?
#
loop_
_entity_poly.entity_id
_entity_poly.type
_entity_poly.pdbx_seq_one_letter_code
_entity_poly.pdbx_strand_id
1 'polypeptide(L)' 'MKETPKKLFAAYVGESQARNRYSFFSSIAKKEGYVLISRIFLETADQERIHGLNFYKMLQQFKTEEKFD' A
#
# COMPACT_ATOMS: atom_id res chain seq x y z
N MET A 1 -0.51 21.98 -4.98
CA MET A 1 -1.32 20.83 -4.49
C MET A 1 -1.68 21.10 -3.04
N LYS A 2 -2.96 21.04 -2.66
CA LYS A 2 -3.37 21.16 -1.24
C LYS A 2 -2.64 20.12 -0.38
N GLU A 3 -2.41 20.43 0.89
CA GLU A 3 -1.65 19.56 1.80
C GLU A 3 -2.28 18.16 1.97
N THR A 4 -3.61 18.07 1.98
CA THR A 4 -4.31 16.78 2.13
C THR A 4 -4.09 15.83 0.95
N PRO A 5 -4.32 16.20 -0.34
CA PRO A 5 -3.95 15.37 -1.48
C PRO A 5 -2.48 14.95 -1.51
N LYS A 6 -1.55 15.84 -1.12
CA LYS A 6 -0.12 15.52 -1.04
C LYS A 6 0.16 14.43 -0.01
N LYS A 7 -0.46 14.52 1.18
CA LYS A 7 -0.36 13.51 2.23
C LYS A 7 -0.99 12.17 1.83
N LEU A 8 -2.15 12.20 1.15
CA LEU A 8 -2.80 10.99 0.63
C LEU A 8 -1.94 10.29 -0.42
N PHE A 9 -1.31 11.06 -1.32
CA PHE A 9 -0.39 10.51 -2.30
C PHE A 9 0.85 9.89 -1.63
N ALA A 10 1.44 10.58 -0.65
CA ALA A 10 2.57 10.05 0.11
C ALA A 10 2.21 8.75 0.87
N ALA A 11 1.02 8.69 1.48
CA ALA A 11 0.52 7.49 2.13
C ALA A 11 0.34 6.34 1.13
N TYR A 12 -0.32 6.58 -0.01
CA TYR A 12 -0.47 5.58 -1.07
C TYR A 12 0.88 4.99 -1.55
N VAL A 13 1.89 5.85 -1.76
CA VAL A 13 3.24 5.42 -2.14
C VAL A 13 3.87 4.60 -1.02
N GLY A 14 3.76 5.05 0.24
CA GLY A 14 4.26 4.34 1.41
C GLY A 14 3.69 2.92 1.53
N GLU A 15 2.37 2.77 1.41
CA GLU A 15 1.71 1.46 1.47
C GLU A 15 2.08 0.55 0.29
N SER A 16 2.24 1.14 -0.90
CA SER A 16 2.71 0.40 -2.08
C SER A 16 4.13 -0.15 -1.88
N GLN A 17 5.01 0.64 -1.26
CA GLN A 17 6.35 0.18 -0.89
C GLN A 17 6.32 -0.89 0.20
N ALA A 18 5.49 -0.72 1.24
CA ALA A 18 5.34 -1.69 2.32
C ALA A 18 4.85 -3.06 1.80
N ARG A 19 3.80 -3.06 0.97
CA ARG A 19 3.31 -4.26 0.27
C ARG A 19 4.42 -5.00 -0.46
N ASN A 20 5.26 -4.28 -1.21
CA ASN A 20 6.34 -4.89 -1.98
C ASN A 20 7.40 -5.52 -1.07
N ARG A 21 7.77 -4.84 0.03
CA ARG A 21 8.70 -5.39 1.04
C ARG A 21 8.15 -6.66 1.67
N TYR A 22 6.89 -6.66 2.10
CA TYR A 22 6.27 -7.85 2.69
C TYR A 22 6.14 -9.00 1.70
N SER A 23 5.83 -8.71 0.43
CA SER A 23 5.80 -9.75 -0.62
C SER A 23 7.18 -10.37 -0.85
N PHE A 24 8.25 -9.57 -0.82
CA PHE A 24 9.62 -10.05 -0.89
C PHE A 24 9.99 -10.92 0.32
N PHE A 25 9.66 -10.48 1.53
CA PHE A 25 9.92 -11.25 2.76
C PHE A 25 9.10 -12.54 2.83
N SER A 26 7.86 -12.53 2.35
CA SER A 26 7.07 -13.75 2.20
C SER A 26 7.78 -14.77 1.31
N SER A 27 8.40 -14.31 0.21
CA SER A 27 9.15 -15.15 -0.72
C SER A 27 10.44 -15.72 -0.10
N ILE A 28 11.17 -14.92 0.69
CA ILE A 28 12.35 -15.38 1.44
C ILE A 28 11.94 -16.41 2.49
N ALA A 29 10.98 -16.09 3.35
CA ALA A 29 10.51 -16.97 4.42
C ALA A 29 10.04 -18.33 3.87
N LYS A 30 9.39 -18.34 2.69
CA LYS A 30 9.01 -19.58 2.01
C LYS A 30 10.21 -20.41 1.59
N LYS A 31 11.25 -19.79 1.03
CA LYS A 31 12.49 -20.47 0.59
C LYS A 31 13.27 -21.06 1.76
N GLU A 32 13.24 -20.40 2.92
CA GLU A 32 13.90 -20.86 4.14
C GLU A 32 13.08 -21.87 4.95
N GLY A 33 11.88 -22.23 4.49
CA GLY A 33 11.02 -23.23 5.15
C GLY A 33 10.11 -22.68 6.25
N TYR A 34 10.12 -21.37 6.50
CA TYR A 34 9.25 -20.70 7.48
C TYR A 34 7.83 -20.45 6.91
N VAL A 35 7.08 -21.53 6.70
CA VAL A 35 5.77 -21.49 6.01
C VAL A 35 4.75 -20.57 6.71
N LEU A 36 4.66 -20.60 8.04
CA LEU A 36 3.73 -19.74 8.78
C LEU A 36 4.09 -18.26 8.62
N ILE A 37 5.38 -17.94 8.76
CA ILE A 37 5.89 -16.57 8.63
C ILE A 37 5.66 -16.03 7.20
N SER A 38 5.89 -16.88 6.20
CA SER A 38 5.59 -16.53 4.80
C SER A 38 4.12 -16.15 4.59
N ARG A 39 3.18 -16.86 5.22
CA ARG A 39 1.75 -16.56 5.16
C ARG A 39 1.41 -15.25 5.85
N ILE A 40 1.99 -15.00 7.03
CA ILE A 40 1.80 -13.74 7.76
C ILE A 40 2.26 -12.57 6.90
N PHE A 41 3.46 -12.64 6.30
CA PHE A 41 3.93 -11.58 5.41
C PHE A 41 3.04 -11.38 4.19
N LEU A 42 2.51 -12.46 3.61
CA LEU A 42 1.60 -12.36 2.47
C LEU A 42 0.28 -11.69 2.85
N GLU A 43 -0.27 -12.05 4.01
CA GLU A 43 -1.48 -11.43 4.56
C GLU A 43 -1.26 -9.94 4.83
N THR A 44 -0.15 -9.57 5.47
CA THR A 44 0.21 -8.16 5.69
C THR A 44 0.36 -7.42 4.36
N ALA A 45 0.97 -8.02 3.35
CA ALA A 45 1.08 -7.40 2.03
C ALA A 45 -0.30 -7.12 1.39
N ASP A 46 -1.29 -7.99 1.60
CA ASP A 46 -2.65 -7.76 1.11
C ASP A 46 -3.37 -6.66 1.91
N GLN A 47 -3.12 -6.56 3.22
CA GLN A 47 -3.61 -5.44 4.04
C GLN A 47 -3.08 -4.10 3.52
N GLU A 48 -1.77 -3.98 3.25
CA GLU A 48 -1.21 -2.72 2.71
C GLU A 48 -1.72 -2.43 1.29
N ARG A 49 -2.04 -3.45 0.50
CA ARG A 49 -2.73 -3.26 -0.79
C ARG A 49 -4.08 -2.58 -0.60
N ILE A 50 -4.85 -2.99 0.42
CA ILE A 50 -6.16 -2.42 0.73
C ILE A 50 -5.99 -0.99 1.26
N HIS A 51 -5.03 -0.74 2.16
CA HIS A 51 -4.71 0.62 2.63
C HIS A 51 -4.35 1.55 1.47
N GLY A 52 -3.42 1.13 0.61
CA GLY A 52 -3.03 1.89 -0.57
C GLY A 52 -4.21 2.17 -1.51
N LEU A 53 -5.06 1.17 -1.78
CA LEU A 53 -6.25 1.36 -2.61
C LEU A 53 -7.22 2.39 -2.01
N ASN A 54 -7.39 2.40 -0.69
CA ASN A 54 -8.26 3.37 -0.01
C ASN A 54 -7.69 4.79 -0.12
N PHE A 55 -6.40 4.99 0.13
CA PHE A 55 -5.76 6.30 -0.04
C PHE A 55 -5.83 6.79 -1.49
N TYR A 56 -5.65 5.90 -2.46
CA TYR A 56 -5.79 6.24 -3.87
C TYR A 56 -7.23 6.66 -4.21
N LYS A 57 -8.25 5.92 -3.73
CA LYS A 57 -9.66 6.30 -3.93
C LYS A 57 -9.97 7.66 -3.33
N MET A 58 -9.49 7.94 -2.11
CA MET A 58 -9.64 9.26 -1.48
C MET A 58 -8.96 10.36 -2.31
N LEU A 59 -7.74 10.12 -2.80
CA LEU A 59 -7.02 11.06 -3.65
C LEU A 59 -7.80 11.40 -4.93
N GLN A 60 -8.47 10.41 -5.52
CA GLN A 60 -9.27 10.61 -6.74
C GLN A 60 -10.54 11.44 -6.49
N GLN A 61 -11.13 11.38 -5.28
CA GLN A 61 -12.28 12.25 -4.92
C GLN A 61 -11.90 13.73 -4.99
N PHE A 62 -10.69 14.10 -4.54
CA PHE A 62 -10.19 15.47 -4.68
C PHE A 62 -10.02 15.91 -6.14
N LYS A 63 -9.75 14.98 -7.08
CA LYS A 63 -9.67 15.31 -8.51
C LYS A 63 -11.04 15.55 -9.16
N THR A 64 -12.09 14.95 -8.61
CA THR A 64 -13.46 15.11 -9.12
C THR A 64 -14.19 16.30 -8.52
N GLU A 65 -13.87 16.69 -7.29
CA GLU A 65 -14.57 17.78 -6.57
C GLU A 65 -13.98 19.18 -6.82
N GLU A 66 -12.72 19.26 -7.27
CA GLU A 66 -12.13 20.50 -7.76
C GLU A 66 -11.47 20.24 -9.11
N LYS A 67 -11.82 21.05 -10.13
CA LYS A 67 -11.01 21.12 -11.35
C LYS A 67 -9.57 21.43 -10.92
N PHE A 68 -8.68 20.49 -11.19
CA PHE A 68 -7.24 20.64 -11.03
C PHE A 68 -6.74 21.66 -12.06
N ASP A 69 -6.92 22.94 -11.75
CA ASP A 69 -6.20 24.05 -12.38
C ASP A 69 -5.00 24.43 -11.48
#